data_AF-A0A416GEP5-F1
#
_entry.id   AF-A0A416GEP5-F1
#
_cell.length_a   1.000
_cell.length_b   1.000
_cell.length_c   1.000
_cell.angle_alpha   90.00
_cell.angle_beta   90.00
_cell.angle_gamma   90.00
#
_symmetry.space_group_name_H-M   'P 1'
#
loop_
_entity.id
_entity.type
_entity.pdbx_description
1 polymer ?
#
loop_
_entity_poly.entity_id
_entity_poly.type
_entity_poly.pdbx_seq_one_letter_code
_entity_poly.pdbx_strand_id
1 'polypeptide(L)'
;MKKTWFVLFCFTFLGSGMKAQTYTTKKVKSEKEKTISFPDRWSIRTNAIDWIATVPNIAVEFDISDSVYNRWSLGAGFKFNYIPCSTNFSSRFTYKLGEARLEARRYFRSYQMFPYRSKKSKKGNKGWWRAYYVGPYVGYSRYAVQFSEPSYQGTAISIGITGGYNIPLYETRHGGSVDLDLGLSVGALYLDQQKNKNGMNVIESRVLPYPMLTDLRIGFVYRWRSVRKKYVVLNEEKILERHTERLLKEKQRLEKKYQDSLRLDSVQRVKQEIRIKKQKK
;
A
#
# COMPACT_ATOMS: atom_id res chain seq x y z
N MET A 1 51.87 -3.51 9.41
CA MET A 1 51.12 -2.35 8.89
C MET A 1 49.66 -2.74 8.80
N LYS A 2 48.85 -2.21 9.74
CA LYS A 2 47.44 -2.57 9.93
C LYS A 2 46.59 -1.36 9.54
N LYS A 3 45.51 -1.59 8.77
CA LYS A 3 44.18 -0.99 8.95
C LYS A 3 43.24 -1.50 7.85
N THR A 4 42.52 -2.57 8.17
CA THR A 4 41.29 -3.02 7.53
C THR A 4 40.16 -2.06 7.90
N TRP A 5 39.47 -1.50 6.91
CA TRP A 5 38.28 -0.69 7.10
C TRP A 5 37.04 -1.60 7.02
N PHE A 6 36.49 -1.92 8.20
CA PHE A 6 35.17 -2.55 8.33
C PHE A 6 34.12 -1.44 8.19
N VAL A 7 33.34 -1.47 7.10
CA VAL A 7 32.17 -0.60 6.94
C VAL A 7 31.04 -1.16 7.80
N LEU A 8 30.97 -0.65 9.03
CA LEU A 8 29.88 -0.86 9.97
C LEU A 8 28.82 0.22 9.68
N PHE A 9 27.88 -0.08 8.78
CA PHE A 9 26.67 0.75 8.63
C PHE A 9 25.67 0.36 9.72
N CYS A 10 26.04 0.67 10.97
CA CYS A 10 25.17 0.51 12.12
C CYS A 10 24.13 1.63 12.13
N PHE A 11 22.87 1.23 12.14
CA PHE A 11 21.70 1.92 12.69
C PHE A 11 22.03 3.04 13.71
N THR A 12 22.31 4.26 13.24
CA THR A 12 22.27 5.48 14.04
C THR A 12 21.05 6.30 13.66
N PHE A 13 19.87 5.77 14.00
CA PHE A 13 18.62 6.53 14.14
C PHE A 13 17.94 6.22 15.49
N LEU A 14 18.75 5.93 16.51
CA LEU A 14 18.33 5.74 17.89
C LEU A 14 19.19 6.70 18.74
N GLY A 15 18.75 7.94 18.95
CA GLY A 15 19.55 8.86 19.77
C GLY A 15 19.04 10.28 19.97
N SER A 16 18.13 10.80 19.14
CA SER A 16 17.45 12.07 19.43
C SER A 16 16.17 11.77 20.21
N GLY A 17 16.14 12.16 21.48
CA GLY A 17 15.00 11.99 22.38
C GLY A 17 13.69 12.43 21.73
N MET A 18 12.95 11.47 21.21
CA MET A 18 11.61 11.66 20.69
C MET A 18 10.70 11.91 21.89
N LYS A 19 10.55 13.17 22.29
CA LYS A 19 9.43 13.58 23.13
C LYS A 19 8.17 13.20 22.35
N ALA A 20 7.53 12.11 22.76
CA ALA A 20 6.28 11.63 22.23
C ALA A 20 5.16 12.61 22.60
N GLN A 21 5.16 13.80 21.99
CA GLN A 21 4.03 14.71 22.07
C GLN A 21 2.85 14.05 21.36
N THR A 22 1.79 13.89 22.13
CA THR A 22 0.54 13.30 21.71
C THR A 22 -0.13 14.27 20.73
N TYR A 23 0.03 14.03 19.42
CA TYR A 23 -0.82 14.64 18.40
C TYR A 23 -2.20 13.96 18.42
N THR A 24 -2.87 14.09 19.54
CA THR A 24 -4.30 13.85 19.67
C THR A 24 -5.04 14.81 18.74
N THR A 25 -5.79 14.24 17.80
CA THR A 25 -7.14 14.75 17.50
C THR A 25 -7.23 16.14 16.85
N LYS A 26 -6.36 16.51 15.90
CA LYS A 26 -6.52 17.71 15.04
C LYS A 26 -6.55 17.40 13.54
N LYS A 27 -7.27 16.36 13.14
CA LYS A 27 -7.94 16.30 11.82
C LYS A 27 -9.38 15.80 12.01
N VAL A 28 -10.12 16.47 12.90
CA VAL A 28 -11.58 16.45 12.87
C VAL A 28 -11.99 17.54 11.88
N LYS A 29 -12.80 17.15 10.89
CA LYS A 29 -13.27 17.88 9.71
C LYS A 29 -12.27 18.00 8.56
N SER A 30 -12.19 16.95 7.74
CA SER A 30 -12.20 17.22 6.30
C SER A 30 -13.46 16.59 5.73
N GLU A 31 -14.21 17.37 4.95
CA GLU A 31 -15.02 16.81 3.88
C GLU A 31 -14.22 15.72 3.17
N LYS A 32 -14.91 14.67 2.71
CA LYS A 32 -14.31 13.53 2.00
C LYS A 32 -13.36 14.06 0.92
N GLU A 33 -12.08 14.15 1.25
CA GLU A 33 -11.06 14.76 0.40
C GLU A 33 -10.92 13.82 -0.80
N LYS A 34 -11.50 14.21 -1.93
CA LYS A 34 -11.59 13.36 -3.13
C LYS A 34 -10.24 13.26 -3.85
N THR A 35 -9.31 14.15 -3.50
CA THR A 35 -7.99 14.33 -4.11
C THR A 35 -6.86 13.92 -3.15
N ILE A 36 -5.76 13.46 -3.72
CA ILE A 36 -4.53 13.01 -3.06
C ILE A 36 -3.39 13.94 -3.49
N SER A 37 -2.76 14.60 -2.52
CA SER A 37 -1.57 15.41 -2.77
C SER A 37 -0.45 14.60 -3.44
N PHE A 38 0.33 15.21 -4.32
CA PHE A 38 1.40 14.54 -5.09
C PHE A 38 2.36 13.67 -4.25
N PRO A 39 2.96 14.13 -3.13
CA PRO A 39 3.83 13.30 -2.29
C PRO A 39 3.11 12.07 -1.71
N ASP A 40 1.81 12.18 -1.43
CA ASP A 40 1.02 11.08 -0.87
C ASP A 40 0.72 9.97 -1.90
N ARG A 41 1.02 10.20 -3.19
CA ARG A 41 0.88 9.21 -4.27
C ARG A 41 2.06 8.25 -4.37
N TRP A 42 3.16 8.58 -3.71
CA TRP A 42 4.33 7.73 -3.66
C TRP A 42 4.19 6.69 -2.55
N SER A 43 4.79 5.54 -2.78
CA SER A 43 4.96 4.51 -1.77
C SER A 43 6.24 3.74 -2.03
N ILE A 44 6.89 3.34 -0.95
CA ILE A 44 8.16 2.63 -1.00
C ILE A 44 7.90 1.21 -0.51
N ARG A 45 8.44 0.23 -1.22
CA ARG A 45 8.30 -1.18 -0.95
C ARG A 45 9.66 -1.81 -0.82
N THR A 46 9.75 -2.78 0.06
CA THR A 46 10.94 -3.60 0.24
C THR A 46 10.52 -5.02 0.59
N ASN A 47 11.27 -6.04 0.17
CA ASN A 47 10.86 -7.45 0.25
C ASN A 47 11.75 -8.18 1.24
N ALA A 48 11.17 -8.71 2.31
CA ALA A 48 11.93 -9.39 3.35
C ALA A 48 12.62 -10.67 2.85
N ILE A 49 12.03 -11.38 1.87
CA ILE A 49 12.65 -12.59 1.29
C ILE A 49 13.98 -12.25 0.62
N ASP A 50 14.04 -11.15 -0.12
CA ASP A 50 15.27 -10.74 -0.80
C ASP A 50 16.35 -10.30 0.20
N TRP A 51 15.95 -9.64 1.29
CA TRP A 51 16.86 -9.32 2.40
C TRP A 51 17.45 -10.57 3.05
N ILE A 52 16.64 -11.63 3.27
CA ILE A 52 17.12 -12.92 3.77
C ILE A 52 18.11 -13.54 2.77
N ALA A 53 17.86 -13.39 1.47
CA ALA A 53 18.77 -13.82 0.42
C ALA A 53 19.97 -12.87 0.21
N THR A 54 20.21 -11.90 1.10
CA THR A 54 21.29 -10.90 1.02
C THR A 54 21.26 -10.00 -0.22
N VAL A 55 20.09 -9.84 -0.85
CA VAL A 55 19.87 -8.95 -1.99
C VAL A 55 19.10 -7.73 -1.51
N PRO A 56 19.77 -6.59 -1.25
CA PRO A 56 19.06 -5.38 -0.90
C PRO A 56 18.13 -4.98 -2.05
N ASN A 57 16.93 -4.55 -1.68
CA ASN A 57 15.90 -4.26 -2.66
C ASN A 57 15.03 -3.07 -2.26
N ILE A 58 14.69 -2.29 -3.28
CA ILE A 58 13.82 -1.13 -3.16
C ILE A 58 12.89 -1.09 -4.36
N ALA A 59 11.61 -0.89 -4.10
CA ALA A 59 10.64 -0.63 -5.13
C ALA A 59 9.83 0.59 -4.78
N VAL A 60 9.46 1.36 -5.79
CA VAL A 60 8.70 2.59 -5.66
C VAL A 60 7.40 2.40 -6.44
N GLU A 61 6.29 2.74 -5.82
CA GLU A 61 4.95 2.70 -6.39
C GLU A 61 4.38 4.11 -6.45
N PHE A 62 3.78 4.45 -7.59
CA PHE A 62 3.14 5.72 -7.88
C PHE A 62 1.68 5.49 -8.29
N ASP A 63 0.74 6.11 -7.59
CA ASP A 63 -0.68 6.11 -7.96
C ASP A 63 -0.92 7.04 -9.17
N ILE A 64 -1.45 6.51 -10.28
CA ILE A 64 -1.57 7.24 -11.58
C ILE A 64 -2.46 8.49 -11.48
N SER A 65 -3.59 8.39 -10.79
CA SER A 65 -4.57 9.46 -10.67
C SER A 65 -4.63 10.04 -9.26
N ASP A 66 -4.96 11.32 -9.20
CA ASP A 66 -5.20 12.13 -8.00
C ASP A 66 -6.37 11.60 -7.16
N SER A 67 -7.26 10.82 -7.75
CA SER A 67 -8.47 10.41 -7.05
C SER A 67 -8.19 9.36 -5.97
N VAL A 68 -8.82 9.54 -4.81
CA VAL A 68 -8.90 8.50 -3.75
C VAL A 68 -9.54 7.19 -4.24
N TYR A 69 -10.28 7.27 -5.35
CA TYR A 69 -10.96 6.14 -5.97
C TYR A 69 -10.12 5.44 -7.06
N ASN A 70 -9.01 6.04 -7.49
CA ASN A 70 -8.12 5.43 -8.48
C ASN A 70 -7.55 4.13 -7.94
N ARG A 71 -7.53 3.09 -8.76
CA ARG A 71 -7.08 1.73 -8.42
C ARG A 71 -5.78 1.33 -9.10
N TRP A 72 -5.29 2.13 -10.04
CA TRP A 72 -4.08 1.82 -10.79
C TRP A 72 -2.87 2.52 -10.19
N SER A 73 -1.83 1.74 -9.95
CA SER A 73 -0.50 2.22 -9.57
C SER A 73 0.56 1.63 -10.50
N LEU A 74 1.56 2.43 -10.81
CA LEU A 74 2.77 1.99 -11.52
C LEU A 74 3.90 1.82 -10.51
N GLY A 75 4.61 0.71 -10.61
CA GLY A 75 5.72 0.36 -9.74
C GLY A 75 7.00 0.16 -10.54
N ALA A 76 8.11 0.66 -10.00
CA ALA A 76 9.45 0.35 -10.47
C ALA A 76 10.27 -0.21 -9.30
N GLY A 77 10.88 -1.37 -9.48
CA GLY A 77 11.65 -2.10 -8.48
C GLY A 77 13.06 -2.37 -8.94
N PHE A 78 14.00 -2.27 -8.02
CA PHE A 78 15.40 -2.60 -8.22
C PHE A 78 15.87 -3.49 -7.07
N LYS A 79 16.49 -4.61 -7.41
CA LYS A 79 17.14 -5.52 -6.45
C LYS A 79 18.57 -5.72 -6.92
N PHE A 80 19.55 -5.50 -6.06
CA PHE A 80 20.95 -5.66 -6.45
C PHE A 80 21.78 -6.13 -5.27
N ASN A 81 22.60 -7.16 -5.44
CA ASN A 81 23.66 -7.48 -4.47
C ASN A 81 25.01 -6.99 -5.03
N TYR A 82 25.40 -7.55 -6.17
CA TYR A 82 26.60 -7.17 -6.92
C TYR A 82 26.34 -7.42 -8.40
N ILE A 83 26.62 -6.46 -9.28
CA ILE A 83 26.34 -6.59 -10.72
C ILE A 83 27.42 -7.49 -11.36
N PRO A 84 27.06 -8.67 -11.89
CA PRO A 84 28.04 -9.57 -12.48
C PRO A 84 28.39 -9.09 -13.91
N CYS A 85 29.36 -8.19 -14.05
CA CYS A 85 29.96 -7.86 -15.36
C CYS A 85 31.03 -8.90 -15.75
N SER A 86 31.80 -9.38 -14.79
CA SER A 86 32.70 -10.54 -14.90
C SER A 86 32.86 -11.13 -13.50
N THR A 87 32.56 -12.42 -13.33
CA THR A 87 32.58 -13.05 -12.00
C THR A 87 33.50 -14.26 -11.98
N ASN A 88 34.54 -14.19 -11.15
CA ASN A 88 35.38 -15.35 -10.85
C ASN A 88 34.62 -16.30 -9.92
N PHE A 89 34.29 -17.48 -10.45
CA PHE A 89 33.58 -18.57 -9.77
C PHE A 89 34.50 -19.38 -8.84
N SER A 90 35.33 -18.69 -8.05
CA SER A 90 36.34 -19.32 -7.18
C SER A 90 35.76 -19.92 -5.89
N SER A 91 34.52 -19.57 -5.54
CA SER A 91 33.86 -20.00 -4.31
C SER A 91 32.86 -21.12 -4.58
N ARG A 92 32.76 -22.11 -3.68
CA ARG A 92 31.78 -23.21 -3.80
C ARG A 92 30.33 -22.75 -3.88
N PHE A 93 30.02 -21.59 -3.28
CA PHE A 93 28.72 -20.95 -3.36
C PHE A 93 28.90 -19.48 -3.79
N THR A 94 28.37 -19.13 -4.95
CA THR A 94 28.33 -17.76 -5.46
C THR A 94 26.92 -17.43 -5.90
N TYR A 95 26.29 -16.43 -5.29
CA TYR A 95 24.97 -15.94 -5.67
C TYR A 95 25.03 -14.43 -5.87
N LYS A 96 24.89 -13.99 -7.13
CA LYS A 96 24.86 -12.58 -7.51
C LYS A 96 23.66 -12.34 -8.41
N LEU A 97 22.90 -11.30 -8.09
CA LEU A 97 21.68 -10.92 -8.78
C LEU A 97 21.60 -9.39 -8.90
N GLY A 98 21.22 -8.92 -10.08
CA GLY A 98 20.75 -7.56 -10.33
C GLY A 98 19.48 -7.62 -11.15
N GLU A 99 18.37 -7.11 -10.64
CA GLU A 99 17.07 -7.09 -11.31
C GLU A 99 16.48 -5.68 -11.30
N ALA A 100 16.02 -5.25 -12.47
CA ALA A 100 15.18 -4.08 -12.65
C ALA A 100 13.80 -4.55 -13.10
N ARG A 101 12.74 -4.09 -12.46
CA ARG A 101 11.37 -4.56 -12.68
C ARG A 101 10.37 -3.43 -12.75
N LEU A 102 9.45 -3.52 -13.69
CA LEU A 102 8.31 -2.62 -13.83
C LEU A 102 7.02 -3.41 -13.62
N GLU A 103 6.10 -2.86 -12.83
CA GLU A 103 4.85 -3.51 -12.46
C GLU A 103 3.70 -2.50 -12.61
N ALA A 104 2.62 -2.87 -13.29
CA ALA A 104 1.36 -2.13 -13.21
C ALA A 104 0.42 -2.92 -12.32
N ARG A 105 -0.11 -2.29 -11.26
CA ARG A 105 -0.98 -2.96 -10.28
C ARG A 105 -2.34 -2.30 -10.28
N ARG A 106 -3.39 -3.12 -10.34
CA ARG A 106 -4.77 -2.71 -10.13
C ARG A 106 -5.27 -3.23 -8.79
N TYR A 107 -5.62 -2.32 -7.90
CA TYR A 107 -6.09 -2.60 -6.54
C TYR A 107 -7.61 -2.85 -6.47
N PHE A 108 -8.01 -3.81 -5.65
CA PHE A 108 -9.41 -4.17 -5.37
C PHE A 108 -9.59 -4.41 -3.87
N ARG A 109 -10.82 -4.28 -3.37
CA ARG A 109 -11.13 -4.57 -1.95
C ARG A 109 -11.93 -5.85 -1.81
N SER A 110 -11.74 -6.53 -0.68
CA SER A 110 -12.35 -7.83 -0.34
C SER A 110 -13.86 -7.92 -0.56
N TYR A 111 -14.62 -6.85 -0.29
CA TYR A 111 -16.08 -6.83 -0.42
C TYR A 111 -16.58 -6.87 -1.87
N GLN A 112 -15.69 -6.73 -2.86
CA GLN A 112 -16.03 -6.79 -4.29
C GLN A 112 -15.80 -8.19 -4.88
N MET A 113 -14.85 -8.96 -4.35
CA MET A 113 -14.45 -10.26 -4.88
C MET A 113 -15.41 -11.39 -4.46
N PHE A 114 -16.17 -11.19 -3.37
CA PHE A 114 -17.09 -12.20 -2.83
C PHE A 114 -18.50 -11.60 -2.63
N PRO A 115 -19.28 -11.38 -3.70
CA PRO A 115 -20.62 -10.79 -3.61
C PRO A 115 -21.63 -11.72 -2.91
N TYR A 116 -21.38 -13.04 -2.91
CA TYR A 116 -22.31 -14.06 -2.43
C TYR A 116 -22.12 -14.41 -0.94
N ARG A 117 -21.96 -13.40 -0.07
CA ARG A 117 -21.93 -13.64 1.39
C ARG A 117 -23.31 -13.29 1.97
N SER A 118 -24.04 -14.34 2.37
CA SER A 118 -25.37 -14.29 2.99
C SER A 118 -25.54 -13.11 3.96
N LYS A 119 -26.71 -12.45 3.91
CA LYS A 119 -27.10 -11.31 4.78
C LYS A 119 -26.82 -11.55 6.27
N LYS A 120 -26.80 -12.81 6.73
CA LYS A 120 -26.47 -13.20 8.12
C LYS A 120 -24.97 -13.07 8.50
N SER A 121 -24.05 -13.05 7.52
CA SER A 121 -22.60 -12.87 7.73
C SER A 121 -22.14 -11.41 7.79
N LYS A 122 -23.04 -10.43 7.61
CA LYS A 122 -22.70 -8.99 7.64
C LYS A 122 -22.21 -8.47 9.00
N LYS A 123 -22.41 -9.23 10.09
CA LYS A 123 -21.96 -8.89 11.45
C LYS A 123 -20.46 -9.09 11.69
N GLY A 124 -19.74 -9.76 10.77
CA GLY A 124 -18.32 -10.04 10.92
C GLY A 124 -17.52 -9.61 9.70
N ASN A 125 -17.39 -8.29 9.46
CA ASN A 125 -16.51 -7.76 8.41
C ASN A 125 -15.03 -8.00 8.77
N LYS A 126 -14.53 -9.24 8.68
CA LYS A 126 -13.16 -9.63 9.07
C LYS A 126 -12.09 -9.36 8.00
N GLY A 127 -12.38 -8.55 6.97
CA GLY A 127 -11.43 -8.33 5.86
C GLY A 127 -11.56 -7.02 5.10
N TRP A 128 -12.33 -6.03 5.59
CA TRP A 128 -12.55 -4.75 4.89
C TRP A 128 -11.28 -3.89 4.77
N TRP A 129 -10.29 -4.17 5.62
CA TRP A 129 -8.99 -3.50 5.69
C TRP A 129 -7.95 -4.06 4.70
N ARG A 130 -8.22 -5.19 4.04
CA ARG A 130 -7.28 -5.81 3.08
C ARG A 130 -7.51 -5.26 1.68
N ALA A 131 -6.43 -4.84 1.03
CA ALA A 131 -6.44 -4.47 -0.38
C ALA A 131 -5.76 -5.59 -1.19
N TYR A 132 -6.42 -6.09 -2.22
CA TYR A 132 -5.87 -7.05 -3.16
C TYR A 132 -5.34 -6.29 -4.37
N TYR A 133 -4.37 -6.83 -5.07
CA TYR A 133 -3.93 -6.29 -6.35
C TYR A 133 -3.64 -7.40 -7.36
N VAL A 134 -3.83 -7.06 -8.63
CA VAL A 134 -3.43 -7.87 -9.77
C VAL A 134 -2.92 -6.95 -10.85
N GLY A 135 -1.91 -7.36 -11.59
CA GLY A 135 -1.58 -6.72 -12.85
C GLY A 135 -0.31 -7.27 -13.52
N PRO A 136 0.05 -6.74 -14.69
CA PRO A 136 1.19 -7.23 -15.44
C PRO A 136 2.51 -6.72 -14.86
N TYR A 137 3.59 -7.45 -15.12
CA TYR A 137 4.95 -7.01 -14.88
C TYR A 137 5.88 -7.40 -16.02
N VAL A 138 6.97 -6.65 -16.11
CA VAL A 138 8.12 -6.97 -16.95
C VAL A 138 9.39 -6.73 -16.13
N GLY A 139 10.35 -7.62 -16.26
CA GLY A 139 11.61 -7.54 -15.52
C GLY A 139 12.80 -7.89 -16.39
N TYR A 140 13.91 -7.22 -16.12
CA TYR A 140 15.22 -7.54 -16.68
C TYR A 140 16.15 -7.88 -15.54
N SER A 141 16.75 -9.06 -15.59
CA SER A 141 17.65 -9.56 -14.56
C SER A 141 18.98 -10.00 -15.15
N ARG A 142 20.03 -9.84 -14.37
CA ARG A 142 21.36 -10.39 -14.59
C ARG A 142 21.73 -11.22 -13.39
N TYR A 143 22.11 -12.46 -13.62
CA TYR A 143 22.40 -13.40 -12.55
C TYR A 143 23.72 -14.12 -12.81
N ALA A 144 24.41 -14.43 -11.72
CA ALA A 144 25.54 -15.34 -11.70
C ALA A 144 25.38 -16.24 -10.47
N VAL A 145 25.10 -17.51 -10.71
CA VAL A 145 24.76 -18.49 -9.68
C VAL A 145 25.64 -19.72 -9.84
N GLN A 146 26.29 -20.10 -8.75
CA GLN A 146 27.08 -21.31 -8.60
C GLN A 146 26.74 -21.92 -7.24
N PHE A 147 26.06 -23.06 -7.24
CA PHE A 147 25.86 -23.90 -6.06
C PHE A 147 26.84 -25.08 -6.03
N SER A 148 27.18 -25.58 -7.22
CA SER A 148 28.16 -26.61 -7.52
C SER A 148 28.52 -26.48 -9.01
N GLU A 149 29.49 -27.23 -9.52
CA GLU A 149 29.68 -27.33 -10.96
C GLU A 149 28.42 -27.96 -11.59
N PRO A 150 27.85 -27.40 -12.67
CA PRO A 150 28.28 -26.25 -13.48
C PRO A 150 27.80 -24.88 -12.98
N SER A 151 28.56 -23.81 -13.29
CA SER A 151 28.21 -22.42 -12.99
C SER A 151 27.35 -21.80 -14.09
N TYR A 152 26.39 -20.96 -13.72
CA TYR A 152 25.50 -20.26 -14.65
C TYR A 152 25.68 -18.76 -14.53
N GLN A 153 25.95 -18.08 -15.65
CA GLN A 153 25.99 -16.62 -15.74
C GLN A 153 25.13 -16.18 -16.91
N GLY A 154 24.26 -15.20 -16.74
CA GLY A 154 23.40 -14.81 -17.84
C GLY A 154 22.52 -13.61 -17.57
N THR A 155 21.71 -13.31 -18.58
CA THR A 155 20.63 -12.33 -18.49
C THR A 155 19.30 -13.06 -18.62
N ALA A 156 18.28 -12.58 -17.91
CA ALA A 156 16.93 -13.07 -18.09
C ALA A 156 15.95 -11.91 -18.24
N ILE A 157 15.03 -12.05 -19.19
CA ILE A 157 13.88 -11.18 -19.33
C ILE A 157 12.66 -11.95 -18.83
N SER A 158 11.90 -11.36 -17.92
CA SER A 158 10.67 -11.92 -17.38
C SER A 158 9.47 -11.08 -17.77
N ILE A 159 8.38 -11.74 -18.15
CA ILE A 159 7.12 -11.07 -18.43
C ILE A 159 5.98 -11.92 -17.88
N GLY A 160 5.05 -11.31 -17.17
CA GLY A 160 3.98 -12.09 -16.56
C GLY A 160 2.96 -11.29 -15.80
N ILE A 161 2.24 -11.99 -14.93
CA ILE A 161 1.20 -11.44 -14.08
C ILE A 161 1.63 -11.57 -12.64
N THR A 162 1.32 -10.53 -11.87
CA THR A 162 1.61 -10.45 -10.46
C THR A 162 0.33 -10.21 -9.68
N GLY A 163 0.16 -10.92 -8.57
CA GLY A 163 -1.03 -10.85 -7.74
C GLY A 163 -0.69 -10.94 -6.27
N GLY A 164 -1.44 -10.25 -5.42
CA GLY A 164 -1.18 -10.24 -3.99
C GLY A 164 -2.22 -9.48 -3.19
N TYR A 165 -1.93 -9.31 -1.90
CA TYR A 165 -2.75 -8.53 -0.99
C TYR A 165 -1.92 -7.85 0.09
N ASN A 166 -2.38 -6.68 0.48
CA ASN A 166 -1.76 -5.82 1.47
C ASN A 166 -2.57 -5.83 2.77
N ILE A 167 -1.88 -6.01 3.89
CA ILE A 167 -2.43 -5.93 5.25
C ILE A 167 -1.85 -4.69 5.93
N PRO A 168 -2.67 -3.70 6.32
CA PRO A 168 -2.16 -2.53 7.05
C PRO A 168 -1.73 -2.95 8.45
N LEU A 169 -0.44 -2.79 8.77
CA LEU A 169 0.15 -3.17 10.06
C LEU A 169 0.12 -2.00 11.04
N TYR A 170 0.62 -0.84 10.62
CA TYR A 170 0.79 0.31 11.51
C TYR A 170 0.50 1.63 10.81
N GLU A 171 -0.18 2.55 11.50
CA GLU A 171 -0.38 3.92 11.04
C GLU A 171 0.44 4.86 11.93
N THR A 172 1.37 5.59 11.31
CA THR A 172 2.21 6.59 11.97
C THR A 172 1.37 7.81 12.34
N ARG A 173 1.70 8.47 13.46
CA ARG A 173 1.03 9.70 13.92
C ARG A 173 1.02 10.83 12.89
N HIS A 174 2.02 10.88 12.01
CA HIS A 174 2.16 11.87 10.93
C HIS A 174 1.34 11.55 9.66
N GLY A 175 0.52 10.49 9.67
CA GLY A 175 -0.36 10.13 8.56
C GLY A 175 0.15 9.03 7.63
N GLY A 176 1.44 8.69 7.71
CA GLY A 176 2.05 7.55 7.02
C GLY A 176 1.54 6.20 7.53
N SER A 177 1.64 5.14 6.73
CA SER A 177 1.34 3.77 7.12
C SER A 177 2.41 2.81 6.65
N VAL A 178 2.62 1.76 7.44
CA VAL A 178 3.38 0.58 7.06
C VAL A 178 2.39 -0.56 6.88
N ASP A 179 2.37 -1.13 5.67
CA ASP A 179 1.55 -2.27 5.30
C ASP A 179 2.45 -3.48 4.99
N LEU A 180 1.94 -4.69 5.21
CA LEU A 180 2.56 -5.94 4.79
C LEU A 180 2.03 -6.31 3.40
N ASP A 181 2.89 -6.45 2.39
CA ASP A 181 2.59 -6.92 1.03
C ASP A 181 2.91 -8.41 0.93
N LEU A 182 1.88 -9.22 0.67
CA LEU A 182 1.99 -10.64 0.39
C LEU A 182 1.59 -10.88 -1.07
N GLY A 183 2.54 -11.26 -1.91
CA GLY A 183 2.32 -11.38 -3.34
C GLY A 183 3.13 -12.49 -4.00
N LEU A 184 2.69 -12.87 -5.19
CA LEU A 184 3.27 -13.90 -6.01
C LEU A 184 3.24 -13.46 -7.47
N SER A 185 4.30 -13.80 -8.20
CA SER A 185 4.45 -13.45 -9.61
C SER A 185 4.77 -14.69 -10.43
N VAL A 186 4.03 -14.84 -11.53
CA VAL A 186 4.20 -15.94 -12.47
C VAL A 186 4.26 -15.41 -13.89
N GLY A 187 5.17 -15.94 -14.69
CA GLY A 187 5.39 -15.44 -16.04
C GLY A 187 6.30 -16.32 -16.89
N ALA A 188 6.42 -15.94 -18.15
CA ALA A 188 7.37 -16.51 -19.08
C ALA A 188 8.76 -15.89 -18.86
N LEU A 189 9.79 -16.71 -19.09
CA LEU A 189 11.19 -16.31 -18.95
C LEU A 189 11.93 -16.52 -20.26
N TYR A 190 12.60 -15.49 -20.74
CA TYR A 190 13.65 -15.60 -21.75
C TYR A 190 14.99 -15.62 -21.02
N LEU A 191 15.77 -16.68 -21.19
CA LEU A 191 17.07 -16.86 -20.57
C LEU A 191 18.14 -16.83 -21.65
N ASP A 192 19.16 -16.01 -21.44
CA ASP A 192 20.39 -16.05 -22.20
C ASP A 192 21.53 -16.33 -21.23
N GLN A 193 22.01 -17.58 -21.23
CA GLN A 193 22.90 -18.10 -20.20
C GLN A 193 24.19 -18.69 -20.78
N GLN A 194 25.30 -18.37 -20.14
CA GLN A 194 26.58 -19.01 -20.30
C GLN A 194 26.75 -20.03 -19.18
N LYS A 195 26.86 -21.29 -19.57
CA LYS A 195 27.13 -22.43 -18.70
C LYS A 195 28.63 -22.72 -18.73
N ASN A 196 29.27 -22.69 -17.56
CA ASN A 196 30.66 -23.11 -17.41
C ASN A 196 30.70 -24.50 -16.76
N LYS A 197 31.17 -25.50 -17.51
CA LYS A 197 31.37 -26.87 -17.03
C LYS A 197 32.79 -27.30 -17.35
N ASN A 198 33.59 -27.61 -16.33
CA ASN A 198 34.96 -28.12 -16.46
C ASN A 198 35.85 -27.28 -17.41
N GLY A 199 35.70 -25.94 -17.41
CA GLY A 199 36.47 -25.02 -18.27
C GLY A 199 35.91 -24.82 -19.69
N MET A 200 34.85 -25.54 -20.07
CA MET A 200 34.12 -25.29 -21.32
C MET A 200 32.95 -24.33 -21.06
N ASN A 201 32.90 -23.26 -21.86
CA ASN A 201 31.83 -22.28 -21.85
C ASN A 201 30.84 -22.60 -22.98
N VAL A 202 29.60 -22.96 -22.62
CA VAL A 202 28.51 -23.16 -23.58
C VAL A 202 27.50 -22.03 -23.41
N ILE A 203 27.19 -21.33 -24.49
CA ILE A 203 26.15 -20.28 -24.52
C ILE A 203 24.85 -20.94 -24.97
N GLU A 204 23.80 -20.83 -24.16
CA GLU A 204 22.47 -21.30 -24.47
C GLU A 204 21.45 -20.18 -24.25
N SER A 205 20.65 -19.91 -25.29
CA SER A 205 19.47 -19.05 -25.15
C SER A 205 18.23 -19.93 -25.20
N ARG A 206 17.38 -19.86 -24.17
CA ARG A 206 16.16 -20.68 -24.07
C ARG A 206 14.97 -19.82 -23.64
N VAL A 207 13.84 -20.04 -24.30
CA VAL A 207 12.55 -19.50 -23.89
C VAL A 207 11.84 -20.55 -23.05
N LEU A 208 11.41 -20.16 -21.85
CA LEU A 208 10.59 -20.98 -20.97
C LEU A 208 9.15 -20.43 -21.03
N PRO A 209 8.28 -21.00 -21.88
CA PRO A 209 6.92 -20.49 -22.09
C PRO A 209 5.94 -20.89 -20.99
N TYR A 210 6.32 -21.86 -20.15
CA TYR A 210 5.51 -22.30 -19.02
C TYR A 210 5.58 -21.27 -17.88
N PRO A 211 4.49 -21.09 -17.11
CA PRO A 211 4.43 -20.07 -16.06
C PRO A 211 5.40 -20.41 -14.94
N MET A 212 6.53 -19.70 -14.90
CA MET A 212 7.54 -19.81 -13.88
C MET A 212 7.28 -18.87 -12.73
N LEU A 213 7.49 -19.35 -11.50
CA LEU A 213 7.51 -18.51 -10.31
C LEU A 213 8.72 -17.59 -10.40
N THR A 214 8.50 -16.31 -10.69
CA THR A 214 9.60 -15.37 -10.86
C THR A 214 9.92 -14.60 -9.58
N ASP A 215 8.93 -14.38 -8.72
CA ASP A 215 9.10 -13.57 -7.51
C ASP A 215 8.04 -13.89 -6.46
N LEU A 216 8.50 -14.15 -5.24
CA LEU A 216 7.67 -14.29 -4.04
C LEU A 216 7.90 -13.06 -3.17
N ARG A 217 6.81 -12.35 -2.85
CA ARG A 217 6.87 -11.09 -2.10
C ARG A 217 6.25 -11.26 -0.73
N ILE A 218 7.06 -11.04 0.29
CA ILE A 218 6.67 -10.84 1.67
C ILE A 218 7.38 -9.57 2.10
N GLY A 219 6.75 -8.43 1.84
CA GLY A 219 7.40 -7.13 1.92
C GLY A 219 6.72 -6.15 2.85
N PHE A 220 7.46 -5.12 3.24
CA PHE A 220 6.90 -3.96 3.91
C PHE A 220 6.70 -2.84 2.87
N VAL A 221 5.55 -2.19 2.94
CA VAL A 221 5.16 -1.06 2.11
C VAL A 221 4.98 0.14 3.01
N TYR A 222 5.88 1.11 2.89
CA TYR A 222 5.70 2.41 3.49
C TYR A 222 4.90 3.30 2.54
N ARG A 223 3.80 3.85 3.02
CA ARG A 223 2.97 4.82 2.30
C ARG A 223 2.88 6.09 3.13
N TRP A 224 2.84 7.24 2.47
CA TRP A 224 2.54 8.51 3.15
C TRP A 224 1.07 8.64 3.57
N ARG A 225 0.17 7.84 2.97
CA ARG A 225 -1.24 7.78 3.33
C ARG A 225 -1.75 6.34 3.35
N SER A 226 -2.42 5.98 4.45
CA SER A 226 -2.94 4.63 4.71
C SER A 226 -3.83 4.05 3.61
N VAL A 227 -3.61 2.77 3.27
CA VAL A 227 -4.46 1.96 2.37
C VAL A 227 -5.91 1.95 2.83
N ARG A 228 -6.18 2.02 4.14
CA ARG A 228 -7.56 2.06 4.66
C ARG A 228 -8.37 3.21 4.09
N LYS A 229 -7.71 4.30 3.70
CA LYS A 229 -8.32 5.51 3.17
C LYS A 229 -8.26 5.61 1.63
N LYS A 230 -7.55 4.71 0.93
CA LYS A 230 -7.43 4.67 -0.56
C LYS A 230 -8.24 3.51 -1.17
N TYR A 231 -8.56 3.57 -2.46
CA TYR A 231 -9.20 2.47 -3.21
C TYR A 231 -10.62 2.10 -2.75
N VAL A 232 -11.44 3.10 -2.40
CA VAL A 232 -12.84 2.90 -2.00
C VAL A 232 -13.75 2.98 -3.23
N VAL A 233 -14.93 2.32 -3.23
CA VAL A 233 -15.95 2.58 -4.26
C VAL A 233 -16.66 3.88 -3.92
N LEU A 234 -16.72 4.79 -4.88
CA LEU A 234 -17.67 5.90 -4.84
C LEU A 234 -19.08 5.31 -5.01
N ASN A 235 -19.85 5.22 -3.92
CA ASN A 235 -21.26 4.87 -3.99
C ASN A 235 -22.06 6.17 -3.85
N GLU A 236 -22.36 6.79 -4.99
CA GLU A 236 -22.98 8.11 -5.08
C GLU A 236 -24.34 8.16 -4.39
N GLU A 237 -25.17 7.13 -4.59
CA GLU A 237 -26.47 6.98 -3.93
C GLU A 237 -26.34 7.04 -2.40
N LYS A 238 -25.40 6.28 -1.84
CA LYS A 238 -25.14 6.28 -0.39
C LYS A 238 -24.53 7.59 0.12
N ILE A 239 -23.94 8.40 -0.77
CA ILE A 239 -23.45 9.74 -0.44
C ILE A 239 -24.64 10.71 -0.41
N LEU A 240 -25.53 10.61 -1.39
CA LEU A 240 -26.75 11.40 -1.53
C LEU A 240 -27.74 11.13 -0.38
N GLU A 241 -28.00 9.87 -0.05
CA GLU A 241 -28.85 9.44 1.08
C GLU A 241 -28.37 10.05 2.41
N ARG A 242 -27.06 10.00 2.68
CA ARG A 242 -26.51 10.60 3.91
C ARG A 242 -26.61 12.12 3.92
N HIS A 243 -26.55 12.76 2.76
CA HIS A 243 -26.70 14.21 2.66
C HIS A 243 -28.15 14.62 2.90
N THR A 244 -29.10 13.92 2.27
CA THR A 244 -30.53 14.13 2.45
C THR A 244 -30.96 13.87 3.90
N GLU A 245 -30.51 12.78 4.53
CA GLU A 245 -30.75 12.51 5.96
C GLU A 245 -30.25 13.63 6.89
N ARG A 246 -29.10 14.24 6.58
CA ARG A 246 -28.55 15.36 7.37
C ARG A 246 -29.41 16.60 7.24
N LEU A 247 -29.79 16.97 6.02
CA LEU A 247 -30.68 18.09 5.77
C LEU A 247 -32.03 17.90 6.47
N LEU A 248 -32.56 16.67 6.45
CA LEU A 248 -33.82 16.33 7.11
C LEU A 248 -33.71 16.47 8.64
N LYS A 249 -32.62 15.99 9.24
CA LYS A 249 -32.36 16.16 10.68
C LYS A 249 -32.15 17.62 11.07
N GLU A 250 -31.50 18.41 10.23
CA GLU A 250 -31.34 19.85 10.48
C GLU A 250 -32.67 20.59 10.39
N LYS A 251 -33.51 20.30 9.39
CA LYS A 251 -34.88 20.82 9.32
C LYS A 251 -35.68 20.48 10.56
N GLN A 252 -35.67 19.23 10.99
CA GLN A 252 -36.36 18.80 12.22
C GLN A 252 -35.85 19.54 13.48
N ARG A 253 -34.55 19.81 13.56
CA ARG A 253 -33.97 20.60 14.67
C ARG A 253 -34.42 22.05 14.63
N LEU A 254 -34.50 22.65 13.45
CA LEU A 254 -34.99 24.02 13.27
C LEU A 254 -36.47 24.13 13.61
N GLU A 255 -37.30 23.19 13.18
CA GLU A 255 -38.73 23.14 13.52
C GLU A 255 -38.94 22.99 15.03
N LYS A 256 -38.17 22.13 15.70
CA LYS A 256 -38.23 22.02 17.17
C LYS A 256 -37.87 23.34 17.85
N LYS A 257 -36.79 23.99 17.43
CA LYS A 257 -36.41 25.33 17.95
C LYS A 257 -37.51 26.36 17.72
N TYR A 258 -38.13 26.34 16.54
CA TYR A 258 -39.24 27.24 16.21
C TYR A 258 -40.46 26.99 17.11
N GLN A 259 -40.87 25.74 17.27
CA GLN A 259 -41.97 25.37 18.18
C GLN A 259 -41.68 25.76 19.62
N ASP A 260 -40.45 25.56 20.09
CA ASP A 260 -40.06 25.96 21.45
C ASP A 260 -40.06 27.48 21.61
N SER A 261 -39.68 28.25 20.58
CA SER A 261 -39.78 29.72 20.61
C SER A 261 -41.23 30.21 20.69
N LEU A 262 -42.16 29.58 19.95
CA LEU A 262 -43.60 29.89 20.04
C LEU A 262 -44.17 29.59 21.43
N ARG A 263 -43.76 28.47 22.04
CA ARG A 263 -44.15 28.12 23.42
C ARG A 263 -43.64 29.17 24.40
N LEU A 264 -42.38 29.57 24.30
CA LEU A 264 -41.80 30.60 25.16
C LEU A 264 -42.54 31.94 25.04
N ASP A 265 -42.85 32.37 23.81
CA ASP A 265 -43.61 33.60 23.56
C ASP A 265 -45.02 33.53 24.16
N SER A 266 -45.73 32.40 24.00
CA SER A 266 -47.05 32.19 24.60
C SER A 266 -47.03 32.27 26.13
N VAL A 267 -46.02 31.67 26.78
CA VAL A 267 -45.85 31.73 28.23
C VAL A 267 -45.53 33.15 28.70
N GLN A 268 -44.73 33.90 27.93
CA GLN A 268 -44.44 35.30 28.21
C GLN A 268 -45.69 36.16 28.12
N ARG A 269 -46.54 36.00 27.10
CA ARG A 269 -47.82 36.71 26.98
C ARG A 269 -48.74 36.44 28.16
N VAL A 270 -48.92 35.17 28.55
CA VAL A 270 -49.76 34.81 29.72
C VAL A 270 -49.22 35.44 31.01
N LYS A 271 -47.90 35.43 31.21
CA LYS A 271 -47.28 36.10 32.37
C LYS A 271 -47.53 37.62 32.37
N GLN A 272 -47.49 38.26 31.20
CA GLN A 272 -47.80 39.69 31.05
C GLN A 272 -49.27 39.97 31.38
N GLU A 273 -50.21 39.17 30.88
CA GLU A 273 -51.63 39.31 31.20
C GLU A 273 -51.92 39.16 32.69
N ILE A 274 -51.30 38.17 33.35
CA ILE A 274 -51.43 37.99 34.80
C ILE A 274 -50.89 39.20 35.56
N ARG A 275 -49.75 39.76 35.13
CA ARG A 275 -49.19 41.00 35.72
C ARG A 275 -50.16 42.18 35.57
N ILE A 276 -50.74 42.37 34.39
CA ILE A 276 -51.71 43.45 34.13
C ILE A 276 -52.96 43.26 34.99
N LYS A 277 -53.49 42.04 35.11
CA LYS A 277 -54.64 41.74 36.00
C LYS A 277 -54.34 42.02 37.46
N LYS A 278 -53.12 41.74 37.94
CA LYS A 278 -52.71 42.06 39.32
C LYS A 278 -52.55 43.56 39.57
N GLN A 279 -52.19 44.36 38.57
CA GLN A 279 -52.10 45.82 38.71
C GLN A 279 -53.45 46.54 38.64
N LYS A 280 -54.50 45.87 38.12
CA LYS A 280 -55.87 46.41 38.04
C LYS A 280 -56.76 46.06 39.24
N LYS A 281 -56.24 45.29 40.21
CA LYS A 281 -56.87 45.03 41.52
C LYS A 281 -56.13 45.85 42.57
#